data_AF-A0A2R7RYW9-F1
#
_entry.id   AF-A0A2R7RYW9-F1
#
_cell.length_a   1.000
_cell.length_b   1.000
_cell.length_c   1.000
_cell.angle_alpha   90.00
_cell.angle_beta   90.00
_cell.angle_gamma   90.00
#
_symmetry.space_group_name_H-M   'P 1'
#
loop_
_entity.id
_entity.type
_entity.pdbx_description
1 polymer ?
#
loop_
_entity_poly.entity_id
_entity_poly.type
_entity_poly.pdbx_seq_one_letter_code
_entity_poly.pdbx_strand_id
1 'polypeptide(L)'
;MGSRREKRAANDRLFNVSAGGPLPKVRPIPAEPCAGLEPLMRALPTTARAKKAHRPVALPANDPRMLLARARNAAFAEAANGQLGNGLGLLYEALQGEPMSHELMSDMAALLLAAGRLKHAAAYAERALQACPLHGPSLYTLAFALSGSGEVDRAIGVLHELQRGAGRDSLQAEAPELVPVAMIELERLRRLR
;
A
#
# COMPACT_ATOMS: atom_id res chain seq x y z
N MET A 1 -38.36 -39.61 -12.65
CA MET A 1 -38.53 -38.53 -11.66
C MET A 1 -37.70 -38.88 -10.44
N GLY A 2 -36.74 -38.13 -9.91
CA GLY A 2 -36.04 -36.92 -10.29
C GLY A 2 -34.76 -36.91 -9.43
N SER A 3 -33.61 -36.76 -10.06
CA SER A 3 -32.30 -36.66 -9.40
C SER A 3 -32.06 -35.21 -8.99
N ARG A 4 -31.69 -34.98 -7.72
CA ARG A 4 -30.98 -33.79 -7.18
C ARG A 4 -30.48 -34.19 -5.77
N ARG A 5 -29.39 -34.95 -5.66
CA ARG A 5 -27.99 -34.47 -5.56
C ARG A 5 -27.83 -33.21 -4.71
N GLU A 6 -27.38 -33.45 -3.48
CA GLU A 6 -26.20 -32.83 -2.85
C GLU A 6 -25.68 -31.55 -3.51
N LYS A 7 -25.63 -30.47 -2.72
CA LYS A 7 -24.50 -29.52 -2.65
C LYS A 7 -24.84 -28.40 -1.65
N ARG A 8 -24.61 -28.67 -0.36
CA ARG A 8 -24.40 -27.64 0.69
C ARG A 8 -23.14 -28.01 1.45
N ALA A 9 -21.99 -27.92 0.76
CA ALA A 9 -20.66 -28.02 1.35
C ALA A 9 -19.61 -27.63 0.30
N ALA A 10 -19.61 -26.37 -0.15
CA ALA A 10 -18.61 -25.90 -1.11
C ALA A 10 -18.36 -24.39 -1.04
N ASN A 11 -18.41 -23.78 0.15
CA ASN A 11 -18.05 -22.35 0.28
C ASN A 11 -16.96 -22.03 1.31
N ASP A 12 -16.39 -23.03 1.99
CA ASP A 12 -15.36 -22.82 3.03
C ASP A 12 -13.92 -23.10 2.58
N ARG A 13 -13.63 -23.17 1.27
CA ARG A 13 -12.31 -23.60 0.77
C ARG A 13 -11.55 -22.62 -0.12
N LEU A 14 -12.05 -21.41 -0.33
CA LEU A 14 -11.35 -20.39 -1.15
C LEU A 14 -10.80 -19.20 -0.36
N PHE A 15 -11.10 -19.11 0.94
CA PHE A 15 -10.46 -18.16 1.88
C PHE A 15 -9.45 -18.83 2.81
N ASN A 16 -8.96 -20.03 2.47
CA ASN A 16 -7.78 -20.59 3.11
C ASN A 16 -6.52 -20.22 2.31
N VAL A 17 -6.34 -18.92 2.06
CA VAL A 17 -4.98 -18.40 1.88
C VAL A 17 -4.41 -18.42 3.29
N SER A 18 -3.61 -19.44 3.57
CA SER A 18 -2.80 -19.50 4.78
C SER A 18 -2.21 -18.10 5.02
N ALA A 19 -2.63 -17.45 6.10
CA ALA A 19 -2.19 -16.12 6.53
C ALA A 19 -0.75 -16.20 7.07
N GLY A 20 0.15 -16.76 6.26
CA GLY A 20 1.53 -17.12 6.57
C GLY A 20 2.36 -17.33 5.32
N GLY A 21 1.97 -16.73 4.19
CA GLY A 21 2.90 -16.53 3.08
C GLY A 21 3.99 -15.54 3.53
N PRO A 22 5.26 -15.73 3.13
CA PRO A 22 6.32 -14.81 3.50
C PRO A 22 5.93 -13.40 3.07
N LEU A 23 6.05 -12.44 3.98
CA LEU A 23 5.93 -11.03 3.63
C LEU A 23 6.85 -10.77 2.42
N PRO A 24 6.43 -9.95 1.44
CA PRO A 24 7.27 -9.62 0.30
C PRO A 24 8.63 -9.15 0.80
N LYS A 25 9.70 -9.65 0.20
CA LYS A 25 11.07 -9.29 0.58
C LYS A 25 11.18 -7.77 0.61
N VAL A 26 11.58 -7.21 1.76
CA VAL A 26 11.70 -5.78 2.02
C VAL A 26 12.60 -5.17 0.95
N ARG A 27 11.99 -4.52 -0.05
CA ARG A 27 12.70 -3.65 -0.98
C ARG A 27 12.72 -2.26 -0.36
N PRO A 28 13.81 -1.49 -0.49
CA PRO A 28 13.81 -0.10 -0.09
C PRO A 28 12.65 0.61 -0.81
N ILE A 29 11.72 1.17 -0.05
CA ILE A 29 10.54 1.80 -0.62
C ILE A 29 10.98 3.14 -1.23
N PRO A 30 10.86 3.33 -2.56
CA PRO A 30 11.24 4.59 -3.18
C PRO A 30 10.33 5.70 -2.67
N ALA A 31 10.92 6.80 -2.20
CA ALA A 31 10.20 8.00 -1.80
C ALA A 31 9.91 8.82 -3.05
N GLU A 32 8.72 8.67 -3.63
CA GLU A 32 8.27 9.48 -4.76
C GLU A 32 7.33 10.59 -4.26
N PRO A 33 7.55 11.85 -4.66
CA PRO A 33 6.63 12.92 -4.29
C PRO A 33 5.27 12.66 -4.94
N CYS A 34 4.20 12.75 -4.14
CA CYS A 34 2.84 12.68 -4.65
C CYS A 34 2.63 13.68 -5.78
N ALA A 35 2.41 13.17 -6.99
CA ALA A 35 2.00 13.98 -8.13
C ALA A 35 0.58 14.50 -7.87
N GLY A 36 0.45 15.65 -7.21
CA GLY A 36 -0.89 16.20 -6.93
C GLY A 36 -0.99 17.42 -6.00
N LEU A 37 0.08 17.88 -5.35
CA LEU A 37 0.04 19.12 -4.55
C LEU A 37 1.32 19.93 -4.78
N GLU A 38 1.37 20.64 -5.90
CA GLU A 38 2.34 21.74 -6.10
C GLU A 38 1.97 22.90 -5.16
N PRO A 39 2.83 23.30 -4.21
CA PRO A 39 2.74 24.63 -3.64
C PRO A 39 3.30 25.61 -4.68
N LEU A 40 2.53 26.63 -5.03
CA LEU A 40 2.94 27.80 -5.81
C LEU A 40 4.27 28.38 -5.30
N MET A 41 5.41 27.90 -5.82
CA MET A 41 6.70 28.57 -5.67
C MET A 41 7.10 29.15 -7.03
N ARG A 42 7.04 30.48 -7.06
CA ARG A 42 7.24 31.35 -8.22
C ARG A 42 8.63 31.14 -8.84
N ALA A 43 8.63 31.06 -10.17
CA ALA A 43 9.78 30.77 -11.03
C ALA A 43 10.97 31.72 -10.85
N LEU A 44 12.18 31.16 -11.00
CA LEU A 44 13.33 31.84 -11.61
C LEU A 44 13.97 30.89 -12.64
N PRO A 45 14.41 31.39 -13.81
CA PRO A 45 14.98 30.57 -14.86
C PRO A 45 16.50 30.50 -14.71
N THR A 46 17.08 29.30 -14.74
CA THR A 46 18.50 29.15 -15.12
C THR A 46 18.70 27.87 -15.90
N THR A 47 18.98 28.02 -17.18
CA THR A 47 19.57 27.01 -18.06
C THR A 47 21.00 26.68 -17.60
N ALA A 48 21.32 25.42 -17.33
CA ALA A 48 22.68 24.90 -17.49
C ALA A 48 22.69 23.36 -17.50
N ARG A 49 23.01 22.80 -18.66
CA ARG A 49 23.39 21.39 -18.84
C ARG A 49 24.71 21.14 -18.10
N ALA A 50 24.71 20.29 -17.08
CA ALA A 50 25.94 19.84 -16.44
C ALA A 50 25.89 18.32 -16.24
N LYS A 51 26.70 17.59 -17.03
CA LYS A 51 27.11 16.23 -16.72
C LYS A 51 27.85 16.28 -15.37
N LYS A 52 27.36 15.59 -14.34
CA LYS A 52 28.09 15.45 -13.07
C LYS A 52 28.16 14.00 -12.62
N ALA A 53 29.41 13.57 -12.45
CA ALA A 53 29.84 12.32 -11.87
C ALA A 53 29.14 12.07 -10.52
N HIS A 54 28.79 10.81 -10.29
CA HIS A 54 28.25 10.34 -9.01
C HIS A 54 29.34 10.45 -7.94
N ARG A 55 29.33 11.55 -7.20
CA ARG A 55 30.04 11.64 -5.93
C ARG A 55 29.13 10.99 -4.88
N PRO A 56 29.61 10.03 -4.06
CA PRO A 56 28.82 9.56 -2.94
C PRO A 56 28.64 10.73 -1.98
N VAL A 57 27.43 11.28 -1.95
CA VAL A 57 27.03 12.27 -0.95
C VAL A 57 26.89 11.49 0.35
N ALA A 58 27.79 11.75 1.31
CA ALA A 58 27.59 11.31 2.68
C ALA A 58 26.40 12.08 3.24
N LEU A 59 25.21 11.48 3.16
CA LEU A 59 24.01 12.05 3.75
C LEU A 59 24.15 11.97 5.28
N PRO A 60 23.90 13.06 6.02
CA PRO A 60 24.05 13.08 7.47
C PRO A 60 23.10 12.06 8.10
N ALA A 61 23.55 11.39 9.17
CA ALA A 61 22.81 10.35 9.88
C ALA A 61 21.42 10.80 10.43
N ASN A 62 21.16 12.11 10.39
CA ASN A 62 19.97 12.77 10.90
C ASN A 62 19.06 13.34 9.80
N ASP A 63 19.27 12.96 8.53
CA ASP A 63 18.37 13.36 7.43
C ASP A 63 16.96 12.76 7.70
N PRO A 64 15.91 13.60 7.82
CA PRO A 64 14.54 13.14 8.09
C PRO A 64 14.06 12.05 7.14
N ARG A 65 14.43 12.13 5.85
CA ARG A 65 14.06 11.11 4.86
C ARG A 65 14.73 9.78 5.13
N MET A 66 15.97 9.80 5.60
CA MET A 66 16.70 8.58 5.94
C MET A 66 16.16 7.95 7.24
N LEU A 67 15.78 8.77 8.21
CA LEU A 67 15.11 8.30 9.43
C LEU A 67 13.76 7.64 9.11
N LEU A 68 12.98 8.25 8.20
CA LEU A 68 11.72 7.69 7.71
C LEU A 68 11.93 6.32 7.06
N ALA A 69 12.85 6.24 6.09
CA ALA A 69 13.16 4.98 5.41
C ALA A 69 13.65 3.89 6.39
N ARG A 70 14.45 4.26 7.39
CA ARG A 70 14.90 3.33 8.44
C ARG A 70 13.75 2.81 9.29
N ALA A 71 12.83 3.67 9.70
CA ALA A 71 11.66 3.27 10.49
C ALA A 71 10.77 2.31 9.70
N ARG A 72 10.49 2.63 8.43
CA ARG A 72 9.71 1.77 7.51
C ARG A 72 10.35 0.39 7.35
N ASN A 73 11.64 0.35 7.02
CA ASN A 73 12.36 -0.93 6.86
C ASN A 73 12.38 -1.76 8.13
N ALA A 74 12.64 -1.13 9.28
CA ALA A 74 12.62 -1.82 10.58
C ALA A 74 11.23 -2.36 10.92
N ALA A 75 10.18 -1.60 10.61
CA ALA A 75 8.81 -2.03 10.84
C ALA A 75 8.43 -3.28 10.04
N PHE A 76 8.76 -3.33 8.75
CA PHE A 76 8.52 -4.53 7.94
C PHE A 76 9.38 -5.72 8.39
N ALA A 77 10.61 -5.49 8.87
CA ALA A 77 11.45 -6.54 9.42
C ALA A 77 10.86 -7.14 10.72
N GLU A 78 10.38 -6.30 11.64
CA GLU A 78 9.68 -6.77 12.86
C GLU A 78 8.42 -7.56 12.51
N ALA A 79 7.61 -7.06 11.57
CA ALA A 79 6.42 -7.77 11.12
C ALA A 79 6.76 -9.13 10.48
N ALA A 80 7.84 -9.21 9.70
CA ALA A 80 8.31 -10.46 9.11
C ALA A 80 8.75 -11.49 10.16
N ASN A 81 9.22 -11.01 11.32
CA ASN A 81 9.55 -11.83 12.49
C ASN A 81 8.32 -12.18 13.35
N GLY A 82 7.11 -11.89 12.88
CA GLY A 82 5.86 -12.12 13.60
C GLY A 82 5.56 -11.06 14.68
N GLN A 83 6.41 -10.04 14.82
CA GLN A 83 6.26 -8.96 15.80
C GLN A 83 5.49 -7.78 15.21
N LEU A 84 4.25 -8.02 14.77
CA LEU A 84 3.40 -6.99 14.16
C LEU A 84 3.25 -5.73 15.04
N GLY A 85 3.10 -5.92 16.36
CA GLY A 85 2.95 -4.81 17.31
C GLY A 85 4.17 -3.89 17.33
N ASN A 86 5.38 -4.46 17.32
CA ASN A 86 6.63 -3.70 17.26
C ASN A 86 6.73 -2.94 15.94
N GLY A 87 6.42 -3.60 14.83
CA GLY A 87 6.43 -2.95 13.51
C GLY A 87 5.48 -1.75 13.43
N LEU A 88 4.25 -1.91 13.91
CA LEU A 88 3.29 -0.81 13.98
C LEU A 88 3.72 0.30 14.94
N GLY A 89 4.37 -0.06 16.06
CA GLY A 89 4.95 0.90 17.00
C GLY A 89 6.00 1.79 16.36
N LEU A 90 6.93 1.20 15.59
CA LEU A 90 7.98 1.94 14.87
C LEU A 90 7.40 2.92 13.84
N LEU A 91 6.37 2.50 13.08
CA LEU A 91 5.68 3.39 12.14
C LEU A 91 4.91 4.50 12.87
N TYR A 92 4.27 4.17 14.00
CA TYR A 92 3.53 5.14 14.80
C TYR A 92 4.45 6.21 15.40
N GLU A 93 5.61 5.84 15.91
CA GLU A 93 6.64 6.76 16.40
C GLU A 93 7.14 7.69 15.29
N ALA A 94 7.44 7.13 14.12
CA ALA A 94 7.82 7.94 12.95
C ALA A 94 6.69 8.91 12.54
N LEU A 95 5.43 8.47 12.62
CA LEU A 95 4.27 9.29 12.28
C LEU A 95 4.07 10.45 13.25
N GLN A 96 4.53 10.37 14.51
CA GLN A 96 4.53 11.52 15.41
C GLN A 96 5.46 12.63 14.93
N GLY A 97 6.55 12.29 14.24
CA GLY A 97 7.46 13.25 13.62
C GLY A 97 6.92 13.84 12.31
N GLU A 98 6.15 13.05 11.54
CA GLU A 98 5.52 13.48 10.28
C GLU A 98 4.03 13.10 10.22
N PRO A 99 3.13 13.82 10.93
CA PRO A 99 1.73 13.40 11.11
C PRO A 99 0.89 13.28 9.84
N MET A 100 1.32 13.90 8.74
CA MET A 100 0.64 13.90 7.44
C MET A 100 1.31 12.97 6.42
N SER A 101 2.26 12.13 6.86
CA SER A 101 2.95 11.18 5.98
C SER A 101 2.00 10.07 5.51
N HIS A 102 1.53 10.19 4.26
CA HIS A 102 0.72 9.14 3.63
C HIS A 102 1.50 7.83 3.48
N GLU A 103 2.83 7.89 3.33
CA GLU A 103 3.69 6.72 3.23
C GLU A 103 3.63 5.87 4.50
N LEU A 104 3.78 6.50 5.67
CA LEU A 104 3.69 5.79 6.96
C LEU A 104 2.29 5.22 7.20
N MET A 105 1.24 5.99 6.88
CA MET A 105 -0.13 5.51 6.99
C MET A 105 -0.38 4.32 6.05
N SER A 106 0.15 4.37 4.83
CA SER A 106 0.06 3.27 3.85
C SER A 106 0.80 2.02 4.31
N ASP A 107 1.99 2.17 4.89
CA ASP A 107 2.76 1.05 5.43
C ASP A 107 2.06 0.41 6.63
N MET A 108 1.48 1.21 7.54
CA MET A 108 0.65 0.69 8.64
C MET A 108 -0.54 -0.09 8.08
N ALA A 109 -1.22 0.45 7.07
CA ALA A 109 -2.33 -0.21 6.41
C ALA A 109 -1.90 -1.55 5.77
N ALA A 110 -0.75 -1.59 5.10
CA ALA A 110 -0.21 -2.80 4.48
C ALA A 110 0.12 -3.90 5.50
N LEU A 111 0.78 -3.54 6.61
CA LEU A 111 1.06 -4.47 7.71
C LEU A 111 -0.23 -5.02 8.33
N LEU A 112 -1.23 -4.16 8.53
CA LEU A 112 -2.53 -4.55 9.06
C LEU A 112 -3.30 -5.46 8.10
N LEU A 113 -3.22 -5.20 6.79
CA LEU A 113 -3.83 -6.05 5.77
C LEU A 113 -3.19 -7.45 5.78
N ALA A 114 -1.86 -7.52 5.80
CA ALA A 114 -1.13 -8.79 5.88
C ALA A 114 -1.49 -9.60 7.14
N ALA A 115 -1.81 -8.92 8.24
CA ALA A 115 -2.26 -9.52 9.49
C ALA A 115 -3.77 -9.83 9.55
N GLY A 116 -4.51 -9.62 8.45
CA GLY A 116 -5.97 -9.82 8.40
C GLY A 116 -6.77 -8.84 9.27
N ARG A 117 -6.17 -7.72 9.70
CA ARG A 117 -6.84 -6.68 10.51
C ARG A 117 -7.58 -5.70 9.59
N LEU A 118 -8.53 -6.22 8.83
CA LEU A 118 -9.13 -5.56 7.66
C LEU A 118 -9.72 -4.18 7.97
N LYS A 119 -10.49 -4.05 9.05
CA LYS A 119 -11.09 -2.74 9.46
C LYS A 119 -10.02 -1.67 9.71
N HIS A 120 -8.94 -2.03 10.38
CA HIS A 120 -7.85 -1.08 10.66
C HIS A 120 -7.03 -0.78 9.40
N ALA A 121 -6.80 -1.79 8.56
CA ALA A 121 -6.13 -1.60 7.27
C ALA A 121 -6.89 -0.61 6.38
N ALA A 122 -8.21 -0.77 6.26
CA ALA A 122 -9.06 0.17 5.53
C ALA A 122 -8.97 1.58 6.10
N ALA A 123 -9.09 1.74 7.43
CA ALA A 123 -9.03 3.05 8.07
C ALA A 123 -7.71 3.80 7.83
N TYR A 124 -6.56 3.11 7.93
CA TYR A 124 -5.27 3.74 7.65
C TYR A 124 -5.06 4.02 6.16
N ALA A 125 -5.54 3.14 5.27
CA ALA A 125 -5.49 3.38 3.82
C ALA A 125 -6.36 4.59 3.43
N GLU A 126 -7.57 4.73 4.00
CA GLU A 126 -8.43 5.90 3.78
C GLU A 126 -7.75 7.19 4.25
N ARG A 127 -7.09 7.19 5.42
CA ARG A 127 -6.32 8.34 5.91
C ARG A 127 -5.14 8.68 4.99
N ALA A 128 -4.42 7.68 4.50
CA ALA A 128 -3.35 7.89 3.52
C ALA A 128 -3.89 8.53 2.23
N LEU A 129 -5.07 8.10 1.76
CA LEU A 129 -5.73 8.65 0.58
C LEU A 129 -6.30 10.06 0.79
N GLN A 130 -6.65 10.42 2.02
CA GLN A 130 -7.00 11.81 2.36
C GLN A 130 -5.79 12.74 2.25
N ALA A 131 -4.59 12.26 2.61
CA ALA A 131 -3.35 13.02 2.51
C ALA A 131 -2.77 13.03 1.09
N CYS A 132 -2.85 11.92 0.37
CA CYS A 132 -2.43 11.78 -1.02
C CYS A 132 -3.50 11.03 -1.83
N PRO A 133 -4.41 11.77 -2.49
CA PRO A 133 -5.39 11.19 -3.38
C PRO A 133 -4.72 10.37 -4.47
N LEU A 134 -5.33 9.25 -4.85
CA LEU A 134 -4.80 8.34 -5.88
C LEU A 134 -3.44 7.70 -5.55
N HIS A 135 -3.02 7.64 -4.28
CA HIS A 135 -1.85 6.84 -3.90
C HIS A 135 -2.12 5.34 -4.14
N GLY A 136 -1.40 4.75 -5.09
CA GLY A 136 -1.62 3.41 -5.62
C GLY A 136 -1.57 2.30 -4.57
N PRO A 137 -0.51 2.22 -3.74
CA PRO A 137 -0.44 1.25 -2.65
C PRO A 137 -1.60 1.36 -1.65
N SER A 138 -2.07 2.57 -1.35
CA SER A 138 -3.21 2.75 -0.44
C SER A 138 -4.54 2.37 -1.09
N LEU A 139 -4.76 2.67 -2.37
CA LEU A 139 -5.93 2.18 -3.12
C LEU A 139 -5.95 0.65 -3.18
N TYR A 140 -4.80 0.01 -3.43
CA TYR A 140 -4.66 -1.44 -3.37
C TYR A 140 -5.04 -1.98 -1.99
N THR A 141 -4.45 -1.45 -0.92
CA THR A 141 -4.72 -1.92 0.44
C THR A 141 -6.18 -1.73 0.83
N LEU A 142 -6.79 -0.59 0.50
CA LEU A 142 -8.20 -0.32 0.76
C LEU A 142 -9.10 -1.32 0.03
N ALA A 143 -8.87 -1.54 -1.26
CA ALA A 143 -9.64 -2.49 -2.06
C ALA A 143 -9.60 -3.91 -1.47
N PHE A 144 -8.41 -4.40 -1.10
CA PHE A 144 -8.24 -5.74 -0.55
C PHE A 144 -8.82 -5.87 0.87
N ALA A 145 -8.72 -4.82 1.69
CA ALA A 145 -9.35 -4.78 3.01
C ALA A 145 -10.89 -4.85 2.90
N LEU A 146 -11.48 -4.10 1.97
CA LEU A 146 -12.91 -4.11 1.69
C LEU A 146 -13.38 -5.46 1.13
N SER A 147 -12.62 -6.02 0.17
CA SER A 147 -12.90 -7.34 -0.41
C SER A 147 -12.93 -8.43 0.66
N GLY A 148 -11.90 -8.49 1.52
CA GLY A 148 -11.84 -9.45 2.62
C GLY A 148 -12.93 -9.24 3.69
N SER A 149 -13.47 -8.03 3.81
CA SER A 149 -14.56 -7.70 4.74
C SER A 149 -15.95 -7.99 4.15
N GLY A 150 -16.02 -8.45 2.90
CA GLY A 150 -17.28 -8.72 2.19
C GLY A 150 -17.93 -7.48 1.58
N GLU A 151 -17.29 -6.32 1.61
CA GLU A 151 -17.78 -5.07 1.02
C GLU A 151 -17.46 -5.03 -0.49
N VAL A 152 -17.94 -6.05 -1.22
CA VAL A 152 -17.60 -6.35 -2.62
C VAL A 152 -17.81 -5.14 -3.55
N ASP A 153 -18.94 -4.46 -3.39
CA ASP A 153 -19.31 -3.33 -4.24
C ASP A 153 -18.36 -2.14 -4.10
N ARG A 154 -17.96 -1.84 -2.85
CA ARG A 154 -16.98 -0.79 -2.57
C ARG A 154 -15.61 -1.19 -3.07
N ALA A 155 -15.20 -2.45 -2.87
CA ALA A 155 -13.92 -2.96 -3.35
C ALA A 155 -13.78 -2.84 -4.88
N ILE A 156 -14.84 -3.20 -5.64
CA ILE A 156 -14.88 -3.02 -7.10
C ILE A 156 -14.74 -1.54 -7.47
N GLY A 157 -15.42 -0.64 -6.75
CA GLY A 157 -15.31 0.80 -6.97
C GLY A 157 -13.87 1.31 -6.83
N VAL A 158 -13.20 0.94 -5.73
CA VAL A 158 -11.81 1.33 -5.47
C VAL A 158 -10.85 0.72 -6.50
N LEU A 159 -11.04 -0.55 -6.90
CA LEU A 159 -10.23 -1.17 -7.96
C LEU A 159 -10.45 -0.53 -9.33
N HIS A 160 -11.65 0.00 -9.60
CA HIS A 160 -11.89 0.80 -10.79
C HIS A 160 -11.17 2.13 -10.79
N GLU A 161 -11.17 2.82 -9.66
CA GLU A 161 -10.40 4.05 -9.50
C GLU A 161 -8.90 3.78 -9.68
N LEU A 162 -8.38 2.73 -9.02
CA LEU A 162 -7.00 2.28 -9.18
C LEU A 162 -6.66 1.97 -10.65
N GLN A 163 -7.53 1.26 -11.38
CA GLN A 163 -7.27 0.86 -12.76
C GLN A 163 -7.20 2.02 -13.76
N ARG A 164 -8.00 3.08 -13.54
CA ARG A 164 -8.32 4.09 -14.57
C ARG A 164 -7.52 5.40 -14.46
N GLY A 165 -6.77 5.59 -13.38
CA GLY A 165 -6.14 6.88 -13.10
C GLY A 165 -4.68 6.77 -12.67
N ALA A 166 -4.15 7.90 -12.18
CA ALA A 166 -2.78 8.05 -11.69
C ALA A 166 -2.43 7.05 -10.56
N GLY A 167 -3.44 6.49 -9.88
CA GLY A 167 -3.22 5.42 -8.91
C GLY A 167 -2.61 4.15 -9.50
N ARG A 168 -2.91 3.82 -10.77
CA ARG A 168 -2.25 2.70 -11.45
C ARG A 168 -0.77 2.98 -11.62
N ASP A 169 -0.44 4.21 -12.03
CA ASP A 169 0.94 4.62 -12.31
C ASP A 169 1.76 4.68 -11.02
N SER A 170 1.19 5.22 -9.94
CA SER A 170 1.79 5.16 -8.59
C SER A 170 2.02 3.72 -8.15
N LEU A 171 1.02 2.84 -8.27
CA LEU A 171 1.20 1.43 -7.91
C LEU A 171 2.25 0.73 -8.79
N GLN A 172 2.30 1.05 -10.08
CA GLN A 172 3.27 0.51 -11.02
C GLN A 172 4.71 0.96 -10.70
N ALA A 173 4.89 2.19 -10.23
CA ALA A 173 6.19 2.73 -9.84
C ALA A 173 6.68 2.12 -8.52
N GLU A 174 5.80 2.00 -7.53
CA GLU A 174 6.18 1.63 -6.16
C GLU A 174 6.15 0.11 -5.92
N ALA A 175 5.16 -0.59 -6.48
CA ALA A 175 4.93 -2.02 -6.28
C ALA A 175 4.39 -2.69 -7.56
N PRO A 176 5.20 -2.76 -8.63
CA PRO A 176 4.77 -3.26 -9.94
C PRO A 176 4.19 -4.68 -9.90
N GLU A 177 4.63 -5.52 -8.96
CA GLU A 177 4.11 -6.87 -8.76
C GLU A 177 2.65 -6.92 -8.30
N LEU A 178 2.14 -5.84 -7.69
CA LEU A 178 0.77 -5.79 -7.15
C LEU A 178 -0.25 -5.40 -8.22
N VAL A 179 0.18 -4.76 -9.30
CA VAL A 179 -0.69 -4.39 -10.43
C VAL A 179 -1.45 -5.61 -10.98
N PRO A 180 -0.80 -6.73 -11.39
CA PRO A 180 -1.53 -7.89 -11.86
C PRO A 180 -2.44 -8.49 -10.78
N VAL A 181 -2.03 -8.48 -9.51
CA VAL A 181 -2.82 -8.99 -8.38
C VAL A 181 -4.13 -8.19 -8.22
N ALA A 182 -4.05 -6.87 -8.30
CA ALA A 182 -5.22 -5.99 -8.24
C ALA A 182 -6.19 -6.23 -9.41
N MET A 183 -5.67 -6.43 -10.62
CA MET A 183 -6.51 -6.67 -11.80
C MET A 183 -7.20 -8.04 -11.73
N ILE A 184 -6.48 -9.08 -11.30
CA ILE A 184 -7.06 -10.43 -11.09
C ILE A 184 -8.18 -10.36 -10.05
N GLU A 185 -7.97 -9.63 -8.96
CA GLU A 185 -8.99 -9.48 -7.92
C GLU A 185 -10.23 -8.74 -8.43
N LEU A 186 -10.04 -7.68 -9.22
CA LEU A 186 -11.15 -6.96 -9.84
C LEU A 186 -11.99 -7.87 -10.75
N GLU A 187 -11.33 -8.70 -11.56
CA GLU A 187 -12.03 -9.70 -12.38
C GLU A 187 -12.78 -10.74 -11.54
N ARG A 188 -12.14 -11.23 -10.47
CA ARG A 188 -12.76 -12.19 -9.55
C ARG A 188 -14.04 -11.62 -8.94
N LEU A 189 -13.98 -10.40 -8.40
CA LEU A 189 -15.12 -9.75 -7.76
C LEU A 189 -16.26 -9.46 -8.75
N ARG A 190 -15.95 -9.07 -9.99
CA ARG A 190 -16.95 -8.86 -11.03
C ARG A 190 -17.71 -10.12 -11.42
N ARG A 191 -17.09 -11.30 -11.33
CA ARG A 191 -17.74 -12.59 -11.61
C ARG A 191 -18.64 -13.08 -10.46
N LEU A 192 -18.51 -12.48 -9.27
CA LEU A 192 -19.31 -12.82 -8.10
C LEU A 192 -20.61 -11.99 -7.98
N ARG A 193 -20.74 -10.95 -8.79
CA ARG A 193 -21.98 -10.21 -9.00
C ARG A 193 -22.80 -10.86 -10.10
#